data_AF-A0A127F8E8-F1
#
_entry.id   AF-A0A127F8E8-F1
#
_cell.length_a   1.000
_cell.length_b   1.000
_cell.length_c   1.000
_cell.angle_alpha   90.00
_cell.angle_beta   90.00
_cell.angle_gamma   90.00
#
_symmetry.space_group_name_H-M   'P 1'
#
loop_
_entity.id
_entity.type
_entity.pdbx_description
1 polymer ?
#
loop_
_entity_poly.entity_id
_entity_poly.type
_entity_poly.pdbx_seq_one_letter_code
_entity_poly.pdbx_strand_id
1 'polypeptide(L)' 'MERAILNQDARARVLEEWFQLPESRRSHATDAVAFAFRLLRDQPQLCETLRGNAPELIANWLMSHLHNANLG' A
#
# COMPACT_ATOMS: atom_id res chain seq x y z
N MET A 1 17.50 4.57 -11.82
CA MET A 1 16.19 4.88 -11.21
C MET A 1 15.91 3.84 -10.13
N GLU A 2 16.45 4.06 -8.93
CA GLU A 2 16.12 3.23 -7.77
C GLU A 2 14.67 3.52 -7.38
N ARG A 3 13.78 2.59 -7.74
CA ARG A 3 12.43 2.56 -7.20
C ARG A 3 12.61 2.19 -5.73
N ALA A 4 12.68 3.19 -4.87
CA ALA A 4 12.62 3.02 -3.42
C ALA A 4 11.25 2.46 -3.10
N ILE A 5 11.11 1.15 -3.18
CA ILE A 5 9.92 0.45 -2.76
C ILE A 5 10.37 -0.45 -1.62
N LEU A 6 9.64 -0.37 -0.52
CA LEU A 6 9.61 -1.22 0.67
C LEU A 6 10.47 -2.50 0.54
N ASN A 7 11.25 -2.86 1.56
CA ASN A 7 11.89 -4.19 1.59
C ASN A 7 10.86 -5.29 1.25
N GLN A 8 11.27 -6.38 0.60
CA GLN A 8 10.34 -7.40 0.09
C GLN A 8 9.44 -7.98 1.20
N ASP A 9 10.00 -8.20 2.39
CA ASP A 9 9.24 -8.60 3.58
C ASP A 9 8.21 -7.55 4.02
N ALA A 10 8.57 -6.27 3.95
CA ALA A 10 7.66 -5.19 4.25
C ALA A 10 6.51 -5.09 3.23
N ARG A 11 6.79 -5.32 1.94
CA ARG A 11 5.74 -5.39 0.92
C ARG A 11 4.77 -6.52 1.16
N ALA A 12 5.30 -7.72 1.46
CA ALA A 12 4.48 -8.89 1.74
C ALA A 12 3.52 -8.60 2.90
N ARG A 13 4.05 -8.08 4.02
CA ARG A 13 3.25 -7.74 5.19
C ARG A 13 2.19 -6.67 4.92
N VAL A 14 2.53 -5.63 4.14
CA VAL A 14 1.58 -4.58 3.76
C VAL A 14 0.46 -5.13 2.87
N LEU A 15 0.77 -6.04 1.94
CA LEU A 15 -0.24 -6.72 1.14
C LEU A 15 -1.10 -7.63 1.99
N GLU A 16 -0.52 -8.42 2.90
CA GLU A 16 -1.27 -9.29 3.81
C GLU A 16 -2.29 -8.47 4.62
N GLU A 17 -1.84 -7.41 5.30
CA GLU A 17 -2.71 -6.51 6.06
C GLU A 17 -3.79 -5.85 5.19
N TRP A 18 -3.44 -5.48 3.94
CA TRP A 18 -4.40 -4.93 2.99
C TRP A 18 -5.44 -5.97 2.59
N PHE A 19 -5.04 -7.18 2.20
CA PHE A 19 -5.93 -8.28 1.78
C PHE A 19 -6.80 -8.84 2.91
N GLN A 20 -6.39 -8.67 4.18
CA GLN A 20 -7.24 -8.96 5.35
C GLN A 20 -8.44 -8.01 5.46
N LEU A 21 -8.41 -6.83 4.81
CA LEU A 21 -9.55 -5.93 4.80
C LEU A 21 -10.69 -6.47 3.93
N PRO A 22 -11.96 -6.21 4.32
CA PRO A 22 -13.11 -6.58 3.52
C PRO A 22 -13.05 -5.91 2.15
N GLU A 23 -13.57 -6.58 1.13
CA GLU A 23 -13.54 -6.10 -0.27
C GLU A 23 -14.14 -4.70 -0.42
N SER A 24 -15.21 -4.38 0.34
CA SER A 24 -15.82 -3.04 0.37
C SER A 24 -14.83 -1.92 0.71
N ARG A 25 -13.80 -2.21 1.51
CA ARG A 25 -12.72 -1.26 1.84
C ARG A 25 -11.52 -1.35 0.91
N ARG A 26 -11.42 -2.40 0.11
CA ARG A 26 -10.34 -2.53 -0.88
C ARG A 26 -10.71 -1.86 -2.20
N SER A 27 -12.00 -1.80 -2.54
CA SER A 27 -12.47 -1.30 -3.84
C SER A 27 -12.37 0.21 -4.05
N HIS A 28 -12.14 1.01 -3.01
CA HIS A 28 -12.10 2.47 -3.12
C HIS A 28 -10.69 3.02 -2.93
N ALA A 29 -10.28 3.91 -3.85
CA ALA A 29 -8.99 4.61 -3.77
C ALA A 29 -8.84 5.40 -2.45
N THR A 30 -9.94 5.95 -1.93
CA THR A 30 -9.97 6.67 -0.65
C THR A 30 -9.57 5.77 0.53
N ASP A 31 -10.01 4.51 0.55
CA ASP A 31 -9.64 3.56 1.58
C ASP A 31 -8.18 3.10 1.44
N ALA A 32 -7.68 2.94 0.21
CA ALA A 32 -6.27 2.65 -0.05
C ALA A 32 -5.35 3.77 0.44
N VAL A 33 -5.76 5.03 0.24
CA VAL A 33 -5.06 6.21 0.78
C VAL A 33 -5.14 6.25 2.30
N ALA A 34 -6.32 6.04 2.88
CA ALA A 34 -6.49 6.01 4.34
C ALA A 34 -5.65 4.90 5.01
N PHE A 35 -5.56 3.73 4.37
CA PHE A 35 -4.70 2.64 4.81
C PHE A 35 -3.22 3.02 4.71
N ALA A 36 -2.79 3.63 3.61
CA ALA A 36 -1.41 4.10 3.45
C ALA A 36 -1.03 5.14 4.54
N PHE A 37 -1.92 6.09 4.85
CA PHE A 37 -1.71 7.05 5.94
C PHE A 37 -1.62 6.38 7.31
N ARG A 38 -2.48 5.39 7.58
CA ARG A 38 -2.44 4.63 8.83
C ARG A 38 -1.12 3.85 8.94
N LEU A 39 -0.72 3.15 7.88
CA LEU A 39 0.52 2.39 7.82
C LEU A 39 1.75 3.29 8.06
N LEU A 40 1.77 4.47 7.45
CA LEU A 40 2.83 5.47 7.65
C LEU A 40 2.91 5.97 9.09
N ARG A 41 1.76 6.11 9.75
CA ARG A 41 1.69 6.54 11.16
C ARG A 41 2.12 5.43 12.11
N ASP A 42 1.68 4.20 11.88
CA ASP A 42 2.00 3.05 12.73
C ASP A 42 3.44 2.54 12.52
N GLN A 43 3.99 2.67 11.31
CA GLN A 43 5.32 2.17 10.95
C GLN A 43 6.07 3.16 10.03
N PRO A 44 6.49 4.32 10.55
CA PRO A 44 7.16 5.35 9.75
C PRO A 44 8.46 4.82 9.11
N GLN A 45 9.18 3.90 9.77
CA GLN A 45 10.41 3.30 9.24
C GLN A 45 10.23 2.53 7.92
N LEU A 46 9.02 2.05 7.62
CA LEU A 46 8.73 1.40 6.34
C LEU A 46 8.83 2.38 5.16
N CYS A 47 8.66 3.66 5.44
CA CYS A 47 8.54 4.68 4.41
C CYS A 47 9.57 5.80 4.55
N GLU A 48 10.54 5.68 5.46
CA GLU A 48 11.72 6.56 5.51
C GLU A 48 12.46 6.61 4.17
N THR A 49 12.33 5.55 3.36
CA THR A 49 12.87 5.47 1.99
C THR A 49 11.98 6.12 0.93
N LEU A 50 10.68 6.32 1.21
CA LEU A 50 9.71 6.95 0.32
C LEU A 50 9.71 8.48 0.57
N ARG A 51 10.67 9.19 -0.05
CA ARG A 51 10.72 10.66 0.02
C ARG A 51 9.57 11.29 -0.79
N GLY A 52 8.66 11.97 -0.10
CA GLY A 52 7.59 12.80 -0.68
C GLY A 52 6.51 12.01 -1.44
N ASN A 53 5.24 12.24 -1.14
CA ASN A 53 4.08 11.52 -1.73
C ASN A 53 4.04 10.01 -1.47
N ALA A 54 4.62 9.55 -0.35
CA ALA A 54 4.57 8.15 0.08
C ALA A 54 3.13 7.56 0.14
N PRO A 55 2.10 8.27 0.65
CA PRO A 55 0.75 7.72 0.72
C PRO A 55 0.15 7.43 -0.66
N GLU A 56 0.35 8.33 -1.63
CA GLU A 56 -0.16 8.18 -3.00
C GLU A 56 0.56 7.06 -3.75
N LEU A 57 1.88 6.90 -3.54
CA LEU A 57 2.66 5.81 -4.13
C LEU A 57 2.21 4.44 -3.60
N ILE A 58 1.98 4.34 -2.29
CA ILE A 58 1.47 3.12 -1.65
C ILE A 58 0.05 2.83 -2.13
N ALA A 59 -0.84 3.83 -2.14
CA ALA A 59 -2.22 3.65 -2.59
C ALA A 59 -2.29 3.21 -4.06
N ASN A 60 -1.51 3.84 -4.94
CA ASN A 60 -1.47 3.45 -6.35
C ASN A 60 -0.92 2.03 -6.55
N TRP A 61 0.07 1.64 -5.75
CA TRP A 61 0.60 0.27 -5.75
C TRP A 61 -0.45 -0.75 -5.27
N LEU A 62 -1.16 -0.47 -4.18
CA LEU A 62 -2.23 -1.34 -3.65
C LEU A 62 -3.39 -1.50 -4.65
N MET A 63 -3.82 -0.40 -5.28
CA MET A 63 -4.88 -0.42 -6.29
C MET A 63 -4.49 -1.22 -7.53
N SER A 64 -3.21 -1.16 -7.93
CA SER A 64 -2.70 -1.95 -9.06
C SER A 64 -2.77 -3.46 -8.78
N HIS A 65 -2.56 -3.91 -7.54
CA HIS A 65 -2.70 -5.32 -7.17
C HIS A 65 -4.14 -5.80 -7.19
N LEU A 66 -5.09 -4.93 -6.83
CA LEU A 66 -6.52 -5.27 -6.91
C LEU A 66 -7.01 -5.38 -8.34
N HIS A 67 -6.57 -4.48 -9.23
CA HIS A 67 -6.93 -4.57 -10.65
C HIS A 67 -6.39 -5.86 -11.30
N ASN A 68 -5.18 -6.29 -10.91
CA ASN A 68 -4.64 -7.58 -11.36
C ASN A 68 -5.35 -8.78 -10.71
N ALA A 69 -5.75 -8.68 -9.45
CA ALA A 69 -6.49 -9.74 -8.76
C ALA A 69 -7.93 -9.94 -9.31
N ASN A 70 -8.52 -8.90 -9.92
CA ASN A 70 -9.86 -8.95 -10.52
C ASN A 70 -9.84 -9.40 -12.01
N LEU A 71 -8.64 -9.54 -12.59
CA LEU A 71 -8.43 -10.03 -13.97
C LEU A 71 -7.98 -11.51 -14.01
N GLY A 72 -8.00 -12.20 -12.87
CA GLY A 72 -7.65 -13.62 -12.72
C GLY A 72 -8.86 -14.51 -12.54
#